data_AF-A0A3D5AQ53-F1
#
_entry.id   AF-A0A3D5AQ53-F1
#
_cell.length_a   1.000
_cell.length_b   1.000
_cell.length_c   1.000
_cell.angle_alpha   90.00
_cell.angle_beta   90.00
_cell.angle_gamma   90.00
#
_symmetry.space_group_name_H-M   'P 1'
#
loop_
_entity.id
_entity.type
_entity.pdbx_description
1 polymer ?
#
loop_
_entity_poly.entity_id
_entity_poly.type
_entity_poly.pdbx_seq_one_letter_code
_entity_poly.pdbx_strand_id
1 'polypeptide(L)'
;IGKFGASVGSKVAGVQAGALLAYLSGKVLGQYEVFGNNPGRLLLVAPNIVAVERKLGADPRDFRLWVCLHEVTHRTQFTAVPWLRDHFLHEVQAFIAASEPTSQMWHRAGKIAEAARGKEGTSLIDAIQTPEQKVILDRLTALLTLLEGHAEVVMDGVGPSVIPSVSRIRASFDKRRASANPVEMYLRRLFGLEVKLKQYTQGRLFVSSVISRVGMSSFNRVFSSADSLPQLSELSDPSAWVSRVSP
;
A
#
# COMPACT_ATOMS: atom_id res chain seq x y z
N ILE A 1 40.03 11.84 6.53
CA ILE A 1 38.70 12.45 6.30
C ILE A 1 37.68 11.56 7.00
N GLY A 2 37.56 11.72 8.32
CA GLY A 2 37.05 10.68 9.21
C GLY A 2 36.17 11.24 10.32
N LYS A 3 35.21 10.43 10.76
CA LYS A 3 34.29 10.57 11.90
C LYS A 3 33.37 11.80 11.95
N PHE A 4 33.76 12.98 11.47
CA PHE A 4 32.91 14.18 11.45
C PHE A 4 31.91 14.22 10.29
N GLY A 5 32.28 13.76 9.09
CA GLY A 5 31.36 13.68 7.95
C GLY A 5 30.26 12.63 8.13
N ALA A 6 30.56 11.52 8.82
CA ALA A 6 29.60 10.47 9.14
C ALA A 6 28.55 10.93 10.19
N SER A 7 28.96 11.72 11.19
CA SER A 7 28.05 12.20 12.23
C SER A 7 27.12 13.31 11.73
N VAL A 8 27.61 14.22 10.87
CA VAL A 8 26.79 15.25 10.22
C VAL A 8 25.81 14.61 9.22
N GLY A 9 26.27 13.64 8.43
CA GLY A 9 25.40 12.86 7.53
C GLY A 9 24.28 12.12 8.28
N SER A 10 24.61 11.48 9.41
CA SER A 10 23.62 10.78 10.24
C SER A 10 22.57 11.71 10.87
N LYS A 11 22.95 12.93 11.25
CA LYS A 11 22.03 13.93 11.80
C LYS A 11 21.08 14.50 10.75
N VAL A 12 21.58 14.78 9.55
CA VAL A 12 20.75 15.26 8.43
C VAL A 12 19.77 14.18 7.97
N ALA A 13 20.23 12.93 7.85
CA ALA A 13 19.36 11.79 7.57
C ALA A 13 18.29 11.60 8.65
N GLY A 14 18.65 11.76 9.94
CA GLY A 14 17.71 11.69 11.06
C GLY A 14 16.65 12.79 11.04
N VAL A 15 17.01 14.03 10.68
CA VAL A 15 16.05 15.14 10.54
C VAL A 15 15.11 14.92 9.36
N GLN A 16 15.63 14.43 8.22
CA GLN A 16 14.80 14.11 7.05
C GLN A 16 13.82 12.96 7.35
N ALA A 17 14.30 11.90 8.01
CA ALA A 17 13.46 10.80 8.46
C ALA A 17 12.41 11.26 9.49
N GLY A 18 12.79 12.12 10.44
CA GLY A 18 11.89 12.69 11.44
C GLY A 18 10.82 13.61 10.85
N ALA A 19 11.19 14.47 9.90
CA ALA A 19 10.25 15.34 9.19
C ALA A 19 9.27 14.52 8.33
N LEU A 20 9.75 13.46 7.69
CA LEU A 20 8.92 12.53 6.96
C LEU A 20 7.95 11.79 7.90
N LEU A 21 8.43 11.23 9.01
CA LEU A 21 7.60 10.58 10.02
C LEU A 21 6.54 11.53 10.59
N ALA A 22 6.89 12.79 10.87
CA ALA A 22 5.96 13.81 11.35
C ALA A 22 4.87 14.13 10.31
N TYR A 23 5.25 14.28 9.04
CA TYR A 23 4.29 14.47 7.94
C TYR A 23 3.36 13.26 7.76
N LEU A 24 3.89 12.04 7.91
CA LEU A 24 3.15 10.79 7.80
C LEU A 24 2.16 10.58 8.93
N SER A 25 2.60 10.87 10.15
CA SER A 25 1.78 10.79 11.35
C SER A 25 0.50 11.62 11.22
N GLY A 26 0.49 12.70 10.42
CA GLY A 26 -0.70 13.51 10.11
C GLY A 26 -1.61 12.99 8.99
N LYS A 27 -1.30 11.86 8.35
CA LYS A 27 -2.04 11.29 7.21
C LYS A 27 -2.63 9.90 7.47
N VAL A 28 -2.13 9.20 8.48
CA VAL A 28 -2.67 7.90 8.91
C VAL A 28 -3.98 8.13 9.66
N LEU A 29 -5.10 7.59 9.18
CA LEU A 29 -6.42 7.81 9.80
C LEU A 29 -6.73 6.74 10.86
N GLY A 30 -6.26 5.52 10.63
CA GLY A 30 -6.21 4.43 11.59
C GLY A 30 -5.03 3.52 11.26
N GLN A 31 -4.62 2.72 12.23
CA GLN A 31 -3.60 1.69 12.03
C GLN A 31 -4.12 0.40 12.63
N TYR A 32 -4.41 -0.59 11.78
CA TYR A 32 -4.32 -1.96 12.23
C TYR A 32 -2.85 -2.31 12.42
N GLU A 33 -2.46 -2.68 13.63
CA GLU A 33 -1.09 -3.08 13.93
C GLU A 33 -0.79 -4.48 13.36
N VAL A 34 -0.43 -4.53 12.07
CA VAL A 34 0.15 -5.73 11.44
C VAL A 34 1.50 -6.10 12.09
N PHE A 35 2.09 -5.21 12.90
CA PHE A 35 3.39 -5.42 13.57
C PHE A 35 3.30 -5.56 15.10
N GLY A 36 2.10 -5.42 15.69
CA GLY A 36 1.91 -5.48 17.14
C GLY A 36 1.74 -6.92 17.66
N ASN A 37 2.05 -7.12 18.95
CA ASN A 37 1.90 -8.40 19.66
C ASN A 37 0.45 -8.73 20.07
N ASN A 38 -0.51 -7.83 19.83
CA ASN A 38 -1.90 -8.01 20.23
C ASN A 38 -2.84 -7.82 19.01
N PRO A 39 -2.92 -8.84 18.13
CA PRO A 39 -3.72 -8.76 16.91
C PRO A 39 -5.20 -8.59 17.26
N GLY A 40 -5.78 -7.45 16.89
CA GLY A 40 -7.21 -7.20 17.05
C GLY A 40 -7.60 -5.89 17.75
N ARG A 41 -6.65 -5.09 18.23
CA ARG A 41 -6.98 -3.73 18.68
C ARG A 41 -7.01 -2.77 17.50
N LEU A 42 -8.11 -2.04 17.35
CA LEU A 42 -8.21 -0.94 16.40
C LEU A 42 -7.62 0.31 17.03
N LEU A 43 -6.65 0.94 16.34
CA LEU A 43 -6.10 2.22 16.74
C LEU A 43 -6.54 3.28 15.73
N LEU A 44 -7.09 4.37 16.25
CA LEU A 44 -7.55 5.50 15.45
C LEU A 44 -6.75 6.74 15.79
N VAL A 45 -6.32 7.48 14.77
CA VAL A 45 -5.62 8.74 14.95
C VAL A 45 -6.65 9.86 14.96
N ALA A 46 -7.31 10.04 16.11
CA ALA A 46 -8.42 10.97 16.27
C ALA A 46 -8.14 12.40 15.73
N PRO A 47 -6.95 13.02 15.94
CA PRO A 47 -6.67 14.33 15.37
C PRO A 47 -6.76 14.38 13.84
N ASN A 48 -6.28 13.34 13.16
CA ASN A 48 -6.31 13.27 11.70
C ASN A 48 -7.71 13.04 11.17
N ILE A 49 -8.47 12.17 11.85
CA ILE A 49 -9.88 11.92 11.54
C ILE A 49 -10.66 13.24 11.61
N VAL A 50 -10.53 13.98 12.71
CA VAL A 50 -11.21 15.28 12.88
C VAL A 50 -10.75 16.30 11.84
N ALA A 51 -9.46 16.33 11.50
CA ALA A 51 -8.94 17.24 10.48
C ALA A 51 -9.52 16.94 9.09
N VAL A 52 -9.64 15.67 8.70
CA VAL A 52 -10.24 15.26 7.43
C VAL A 52 -11.75 15.46 7.44
N GLU A 53 -12.44 15.07 8.50
CA GLU A 53 -13.88 15.29 8.74
C GLU A 53 -14.25 16.75 8.45
N ARG A 54 -13.55 17.69 9.10
CA ARG A 54 -13.75 19.14 8.95
C ARG A 54 -13.45 19.62 7.53
N LYS A 55 -12.36 19.13 6.92
CA LYS A 55 -12.00 19.49 5.55
C LYS A 55 -13.04 19.03 4.53
N LEU A 56 -13.69 17.90 4.76
CA LEU A 56 -14.74 17.36 3.89
C LEU A 56 -16.12 17.97 4.19
N GLY A 57 -16.29 18.64 5.33
CA GLY A 57 -17.61 19.04 5.82
C GLY A 57 -18.54 17.83 5.94
N ALA A 58 -17.99 16.70 6.38
CA ALA A 58 -18.74 15.46 6.57
C ALA A 58 -19.48 15.47 7.91
N ASP A 59 -20.57 14.71 8.00
CA ASP A 59 -21.21 14.49 9.29
C ASP A 59 -20.24 13.76 10.25
N PRO A 60 -20.03 14.25 11.48
CA PRO A 60 -19.04 13.66 12.39
C PRO A 60 -19.31 12.20 12.76
N ARG A 61 -20.58 11.84 12.98
CA ARG A 61 -20.94 10.46 13.37
C ARG A 61 -20.70 9.52 12.20
N ASP A 62 -21.21 9.88 11.03
CA ASP A 62 -21.12 9.07 9.83
C ASP A 62 -19.67 8.91 9.35
N PHE A 63 -18.87 9.98 9.37
CA PHE A 63 -17.48 9.93 8.96
C PHE A 63 -16.65 9.04 9.89
N ARG A 64 -16.81 9.16 11.21
CA ARG A 64 -16.09 8.32 12.18
C ARG A 64 -16.52 6.86 12.07
N LEU A 65 -17.82 6.59 11.91
CA LEU A 65 -18.30 5.23 11.70
C LEU A 65 -17.78 4.63 10.39
N TRP A 66 -17.74 5.43 9.32
CA TRP A 66 -17.14 5.03 8.04
C TRP A 66 -15.67 4.66 8.19
N VAL A 67 -14.88 5.47 8.90
CA VAL A 67 -13.48 5.14 9.22
C VAL A 67 -13.41 3.85 10.06
N CYS A 68 -14.20 3.72 11.11
CA CYS A 68 -14.20 2.52 11.95
C CYS A 68 -14.51 1.25 11.14
N LEU A 69 -15.50 1.29 10.26
CA LEU A 69 -15.88 0.15 9.41
C LEU A 69 -14.78 -0.20 8.40
N HIS A 70 -14.10 0.81 7.85
CA HIS A 70 -12.93 0.61 7.01
C HIS A 70 -11.82 -0.13 7.77
N GLU A 71 -11.47 0.35 8.96
CA GLU A 71 -10.44 -0.28 9.79
C GLU A 71 -10.83 -1.69 10.28
N VAL A 72 -12.11 -1.90 10.64
CA VAL A 72 -12.64 -3.23 11.00
C VAL A 72 -12.55 -4.19 9.81
N THR A 73 -12.76 -3.71 8.58
CA THR A 73 -12.66 -4.53 7.37
C THR A 73 -11.23 -5.05 7.20
N HIS A 74 -10.22 -4.18 7.33
CA HIS A 74 -8.82 -4.61 7.29
C HIS A 74 -8.45 -5.52 8.43
N ARG A 75 -8.88 -5.21 9.65
CA ARG A 75 -8.71 -6.11 10.79
C ARG A 75 -9.26 -7.49 10.46
N THR A 76 -10.49 -7.56 9.94
CA THR A 76 -11.14 -8.82 9.59
C THR A 76 -10.36 -9.57 8.53
N GLN A 77 -9.87 -8.91 7.48
CA GLN A 77 -8.99 -9.53 6.48
C GLN A 77 -7.77 -10.20 7.13
N PHE A 78 -7.06 -9.49 8.02
CA PHE A 78 -5.85 -10.02 8.65
C PHE A 78 -6.09 -10.98 9.84
N THR A 79 -7.27 -10.99 10.45
CA THR A 79 -7.60 -11.90 11.56
C THR A 79 -8.38 -13.13 11.11
N ALA A 80 -9.17 -13.04 10.03
CA ALA A 80 -9.95 -14.15 9.50
C ALA A 80 -9.18 -15.00 8.49
N VAL A 81 -8.08 -14.49 7.93
CA VAL A 81 -7.21 -15.19 6.98
C VAL A 81 -5.86 -15.49 7.66
N PRO A 82 -5.66 -16.68 8.26
CA PRO A 82 -4.54 -16.94 9.17
C PRO A 82 -3.15 -16.74 8.55
N TRP A 83 -3.00 -17.05 7.26
CA TRP A 83 -1.73 -16.97 6.55
C TRP A 83 -1.37 -15.55 6.08
N LEU A 84 -2.35 -14.64 6.01
CA LEU A 84 -2.19 -13.37 5.32
C LEU A 84 -1.16 -12.46 5.99
N ARG A 85 -1.16 -12.42 7.33
CA ARG A 85 -0.20 -11.63 8.11
C ARG A 85 1.22 -12.11 7.86
N ASP A 86 1.46 -13.41 8.01
CA ASP A 86 2.81 -13.98 7.89
C ASP A 86 3.33 -13.83 6.46
N HIS A 87 2.48 -14.02 5.46
CA HIS A 87 2.83 -13.77 4.06
C HIS A 87 3.22 -12.31 3.81
N PHE A 88 2.43 -11.34 4.28
CA PHE A 88 2.76 -9.93 4.15
C PHE A 88 4.11 -9.58 4.82
N LEU A 89 4.34 -10.06 6.04
CA LEU A 89 5.59 -9.84 6.76
C LEU A 89 6.78 -10.48 6.04
N HIS A 90 6.61 -11.68 5.49
CA HIS A 90 7.63 -12.36 4.70
C HIS A 90 8.01 -11.56 3.45
N GLU A 91 7.04 -11.05 2.69
CA GLU A 91 7.31 -10.24 1.50
C GLU A 91 8.00 -8.92 1.85
N VAL A 92 7.64 -8.26 2.95
CA VAL A 92 8.34 -7.06 3.43
C VAL A 92 9.79 -7.39 3.82
N GLN A 93 10.02 -8.49 4.54
CA GLN A 93 11.37 -8.94 4.90
C GLN A 93 12.20 -9.28 3.66
N ALA A 94 11.61 -9.98 2.69
CA ALA A 94 12.26 -10.29 1.41
C ALA A 94 12.64 -9.01 0.66
N PHE A 95 11.77 -7.99 0.65
CA PHE A 95 12.06 -6.70 0.03
C PHE A 95 13.24 -6.00 0.71
N ILE A 96 13.26 -5.96 2.04
CA ILE A 96 14.35 -5.36 2.82
C ILE A 96 15.67 -6.09 2.57
N ALA A 97 15.66 -7.43 2.61
CA ALA A 97 16.85 -8.24 2.36
C ALA A 97 17.40 -8.04 0.93
N ALA A 98 16.51 -7.96 -0.06
CA ALA A 98 16.89 -7.66 -1.44
C ALA A 98 17.41 -6.21 -1.63
N SER A 99 17.16 -5.33 -0.66
CA SER A 99 17.60 -3.93 -0.64
C SER A 99 18.91 -3.69 0.11
N GLU A 100 19.47 -4.71 0.75
CA GLU A 100 20.76 -4.56 1.41
C GLU A 100 21.87 -4.30 0.38
N PRO A 101 22.67 -3.23 0.55
CA PRO A 101 23.76 -2.93 -0.36
C PRO A 101 24.84 -4.01 -0.38
N THR A 102 24.79 -4.90 -1.37
CA THR A 102 25.88 -5.87 -1.59
C THR A 102 27.16 -5.15 -1.99
N SER A 103 28.32 -5.70 -1.60
CA SER A 103 29.64 -5.19 -2.02
C SER A 103 29.74 -5.07 -3.54
N GLN A 104 29.11 -5.99 -4.28
CA GLN A 104 29.01 -5.96 -5.74
C GLN A 104 28.19 -4.76 -6.25
N MET A 105 27.14 -4.34 -5.55
CA MET A 105 26.36 -3.15 -5.92
C MET A 105 27.17 -1.87 -5.70
N TRP A 106 27.97 -1.77 -4.63
CA TRP A 106 28.90 -0.64 -4.46
C TRP A 106 29.98 -0.61 -5.56
N HIS A 107 30.50 -1.77 -5.96
CA HIS A 107 31.42 -1.86 -7.09
C HIS A 107 30.79 -1.46 -8.43
N ARG A 108 29.52 -1.84 -8.67
CA ARG A 108 28.76 -1.43 -9.87
C ARG A 108 28.44 0.07 -9.85
N ALA A 109 28.00 0.60 -8.71
CA ALA A 109 27.75 2.03 -8.54
C ALA A 109 29.03 2.85 -8.74
N GLY A 110 30.18 2.38 -8.25
CA GLY A 110 31.48 2.99 -8.52
C GLY A 110 31.84 3.01 -10.01
N LYS A 111 31.64 1.89 -10.72
CA LYS A 111 31.87 1.80 -12.17
C LYS A 111 30.90 2.65 -12.98
N ILE A 112 29.63 2.72 -12.58
CA ILE A 112 28.61 3.58 -13.21
C ILE A 112 28.92 5.06 -12.95
N ALA A 113 29.37 5.42 -11.75
CA ALA A 113 29.78 6.79 -11.42
C ALA A 113 31.06 7.22 -12.15
N GLU A 114 32.00 6.30 -12.42
CA GLU A 114 33.14 6.56 -13.30
C GLU A 114 32.72 6.69 -14.77
N ALA A 115 31.79 5.86 -15.25
CA ALA A 115 31.28 5.92 -16.61
C ALA A 115 30.40 7.16 -16.88
N ALA A 116 29.58 7.56 -15.90
CA ALA A 116 28.70 8.74 -15.96
C ALA A 116 29.48 10.06 -15.87
N ARG A 117 30.71 10.03 -15.34
CA ARG A 117 31.63 11.17 -15.40
C ARG A 117 32.05 11.54 -16.83
N GLY A 118 31.72 10.68 -17.82
CA GLY A 118 32.01 10.91 -19.24
C GLY A 118 30.82 11.22 -20.14
N LYS A 119 29.56 11.05 -19.71
CA LYS A 119 28.37 11.38 -20.53
C LYS A 119 27.19 11.83 -19.67
N GLU A 120 26.69 13.03 -19.96
CA GLU A 120 25.51 13.63 -19.33
C GLU A 120 24.26 12.77 -19.54
N GLY A 121 23.47 12.58 -18.47
CA GLY A 121 22.03 12.36 -18.60
C GLY A 121 21.49 10.93 -18.49
N THR A 122 22.17 10.00 -17.84
CA THR A 122 21.52 8.71 -17.50
C THR A 122 20.92 8.79 -16.10
N SER A 123 19.58 8.72 -16.00
CA SER A 123 18.85 8.74 -14.72
C SER A 123 19.30 7.58 -13.84
N LEU A 124 20.02 7.89 -12.76
CA LEU A 124 20.62 6.95 -11.82
C LEU A 124 19.60 6.10 -11.05
N ILE A 125 18.31 6.44 -11.13
CA ILE A 125 17.23 5.81 -10.36
C ILE A 125 16.86 4.43 -10.92
N ASP A 126 16.88 4.23 -12.24
CA ASP A 126 16.57 2.94 -12.87
C ASP A 126 17.71 1.91 -12.70
N ALA A 127 18.92 2.37 -12.36
CA ALA A 127 20.08 1.51 -12.12
C ALA A 127 20.16 0.96 -10.68
N ILE A 128 19.24 1.37 -9.80
CA ILE A 128 19.28 1.06 -8.35
C ILE A 128 18.38 -0.13 -7.99
N GLN A 129 17.36 -0.47 -8.79
CA GLN A 129 16.49 -1.61 -8.49
C GLN A 129 17.00 -2.90 -9.11
N THR A 130 17.17 -3.93 -8.28
CA THR A 130 17.47 -5.28 -8.77
C THR A 130 16.20 -5.93 -9.34
N PRO A 131 16.33 -6.83 -10.35
CA PRO A 131 15.20 -7.60 -10.86
C PRO A 131 14.44 -8.34 -9.75
N GLU A 132 15.15 -8.82 -8.73
CA GLU A 132 14.59 -9.54 -7.59
C GLU A 132 13.73 -8.63 -6.70
N GLN A 133 14.19 -7.40 -6.40
CA GLN A 133 13.40 -6.41 -5.65
C GLN A 133 12.10 -6.06 -6.36
N LYS A 134 12.16 -5.93 -7.70
CA LYS A 134 10.98 -5.58 -8.50
C LYS A 134 9.90 -6.64 -8.40
N VAL A 135 10.26 -7.93 -8.46
CA VAL A 135 9.30 -9.03 -8.35
C VAL A 135 8.59 -9.02 -6.99
N ILE A 136 9.34 -8.79 -5.90
CA ILE A 136 8.78 -8.70 -4.55
C ILE A 136 7.84 -7.50 -4.42
N LEU A 137 8.25 -6.35 -4.96
CA LEU A 137 7.43 -5.15 -4.98
C LEU A 137 6.12 -5.37 -5.75
N ASP A 138 6.16 -6.03 -6.90
CA ASP A 138 4.98 -6.33 -7.70
C ASP A 138 3.98 -7.19 -6.90
N ARG A 139 4.45 -8.20 -6.15
CA ARG A 139 3.62 -9.01 -5.26
C ARG A 139 2.99 -8.21 -4.12
N LEU A 140 3.80 -7.42 -3.40
CA LEU A 140 3.32 -6.55 -2.33
C LEU A 140 2.28 -5.56 -2.84
N THR A 141 2.52 -5.01 -4.02
CA THR A 141 1.61 -4.05 -4.62
C THR A 141 0.30 -4.69 -5.04
N ALA A 142 0.35 -5.89 -5.62
CA ALA A 142 -0.85 -6.62 -6.00
C ALA A 142 -1.69 -7.00 -4.78
N LEU A 143 -1.04 -7.46 -3.72
CA LEU A 143 -1.70 -7.76 -2.44
C LEU A 143 -2.39 -6.53 -1.85
N LEU A 144 -1.68 -5.41 -1.69
CA LEU A 144 -2.27 -4.19 -1.13
C LEU A 144 -3.40 -3.67 -2.01
N THR A 145 -3.25 -3.72 -3.33
CA THR A 145 -4.29 -3.29 -4.28
C THR A 145 -5.55 -4.16 -4.16
N LEU A 146 -5.40 -5.47 -3.97
CA LEU A 146 -6.51 -6.36 -3.68
C LEU A 146 -7.20 -6.01 -2.37
N LEU A 147 -6.45 -5.88 -1.27
CA LEU A 147 -7.02 -5.67 0.07
C LEU A 147 -7.80 -4.37 0.15
N GLU A 148 -7.26 -3.29 -0.41
CA GLU A 148 -7.92 -1.99 -0.52
C GLU A 148 -9.14 -2.05 -1.44
N GLY A 149 -9.01 -2.70 -2.60
CA GLY A 149 -10.13 -2.89 -3.53
C GLY A 149 -11.29 -3.67 -2.92
N HIS A 150 -10.98 -4.71 -2.16
CA HIS A 150 -11.95 -5.50 -1.42
C HIS A 150 -12.60 -4.68 -0.30
N ALA A 151 -11.80 -3.93 0.46
CA ALA A 151 -12.33 -3.06 1.51
C ALA A 151 -13.33 -2.04 0.94
N GLU A 152 -13.05 -1.46 -0.23
CA GLU A 152 -13.99 -0.57 -0.90
C GLU A 152 -15.29 -1.25 -1.30
N VAL A 153 -15.25 -2.46 -1.85
CA VAL A 153 -16.47 -3.20 -2.20
C VAL A 153 -17.28 -3.59 -0.97
N VAL A 154 -16.62 -3.96 0.14
CA VAL A 154 -17.29 -4.21 1.42
C VAL A 154 -17.93 -2.93 1.97
N MET A 155 -17.22 -1.81 1.92
CA MET A 155 -17.73 -0.50 2.36
C MET A 155 -18.91 -0.02 1.51
N ASP A 156 -18.95 -0.35 0.22
CA ASP A 156 -20.10 -0.10 -0.65
C ASP A 156 -21.35 -0.88 -0.21
N GLY A 157 -21.17 -2.07 0.39
CA GLY A 157 -22.25 -2.91 0.92
C GLY A 157 -22.88 -2.42 2.22
N VAL A 158 -22.22 -1.53 2.98
CA VAL A 158 -22.75 -0.98 4.25
C VAL A 158 -24.03 -0.16 4.03
N GLY A 159 -24.08 0.58 2.91
CA GLY A 159 -25.28 1.32 2.47
C GLY A 159 -25.72 2.49 3.37
N PRO A 160 -26.72 3.28 2.90
CA PRO A 160 -27.22 4.45 3.61
C PRO A 160 -28.05 4.12 4.86
N SER A 161 -28.49 2.86 5.02
CA SER A 161 -29.21 2.41 6.22
C SER A 161 -28.32 2.39 7.46
N VAL A 162 -27.00 2.22 7.31
CA VAL A 162 -26.01 2.24 8.39
C VAL A 162 -25.30 3.58 8.48
N ILE A 163 -24.93 4.16 7.32
CA ILE A 163 -24.26 5.45 7.22
C ILE A 163 -25.01 6.34 6.21
N PRO A 164 -25.97 7.16 6.66
CA PRO A 164 -26.80 7.98 5.78
C PRO A 164 -26.03 8.82 4.75
N SER A 165 -24.88 9.38 5.13
CA SER A 165 -24.07 10.23 4.25
C SER A 165 -22.95 9.49 3.48
N VAL A 166 -22.95 8.16 3.43
CA VAL A 166 -21.86 7.35 2.82
C VAL A 166 -21.53 7.75 1.38
N SER A 167 -22.54 8.01 0.54
CA SER A 167 -22.33 8.39 -0.86
C SER A 167 -21.60 9.73 -0.99
N ARG A 168 -21.86 10.68 -0.08
CA ARG A 168 -21.17 11.98 -0.06
C ARG A 168 -19.73 11.85 0.44
N ILE A 169 -19.51 11.04 1.47
CA ILE A 169 -18.18 10.72 2.00
C ILE A 169 -17.34 10.09 0.88
N ARG A 170 -17.89 9.07 0.20
CA ARG A 170 -17.24 8.38 -0.93
C ARG A 170 -16.87 9.34 -2.06
N ALA A 171 -17.83 10.14 -2.54
CA ALA A 171 -17.58 11.08 -3.64
C ALA A 171 -16.44 12.06 -3.32
N SER A 172 -16.30 12.45 -2.05
CA SER A 172 -15.22 13.31 -1.57
C SER A 172 -13.85 12.62 -1.60
N PHE A 173 -13.78 11.31 -1.30
CA PHE A 173 -12.56 10.51 -1.44
C PHE A 173 -12.23 10.19 -2.90
N ASP A 174 -13.21 9.86 -3.73
CA ASP A 174 -12.99 9.58 -5.16
C ASP A 174 -12.41 10.81 -5.88
N LYS A 175 -12.95 12.00 -5.60
CA LYS A 175 -12.42 13.28 -6.12
C LYS A 175 -10.97 13.53 -5.69
N ARG A 176 -10.61 13.13 -4.47
CA ARG A 176 -9.25 13.29 -3.94
C ARG A 176 -8.31 12.22 -4.48
N ARG A 177 -8.79 11.00 -4.72
CA ARG A 177 -8.00 9.87 -5.24
C ARG A 177 -7.58 10.07 -6.69
N ALA A 178 -8.37 10.78 -7.49
CA ALA A 178 -7.95 11.29 -8.80
C ALA A 178 -6.70 12.19 -8.73
N SER A 179 -6.31 12.67 -7.54
CA SER A 179 -5.14 13.54 -7.32
C SER A 179 -4.03 12.94 -6.42
N ALA A 180 -4.29 11.90 -5.62
CA ALA A 180 -3.29 11.25 -4.76
C ALA A 180 -3.76 9.84 -4.33
N ASN A 181 -3.01 8.79 -4.69
CA ASN A 181 -3.35 7.39 -4.39
C ASN A 181 -2.76 6.91 -3.04
N PRO A 182 -3.56 6.38 -2.10
CA PRO A 182 -3.09 5.87 -0.81
C PRO A 182 -2.09 4.70 -0.88
N VAL A 183 -2.28 3.76 -1.82
CA VAL A 183 -1.37 2.60 -2.01
C VAL A 183 -0.01 3.08 -2.52
N GLU A 184 -0.02 3.96 -3.52
CA GLU A 184 1.17 4.63 -4.02
C GLU A 184 1.88 5.43 -2.92
N MET A 185 1.12 6.10 -2.07
CA MET A 185 1.66 6.84 -0.93
C MET A 185 2.29 5.92 0.13
N TYR A 186 1.76 4.72 0.33
CA TYR A 186 2.30 3.71 1.23
C TYR A 186 3.57 3.06 0.64
N LEU A 187 3.53 2.68 -0.65
CA LEU A 187 4.64 2.04 -1.38
C LEU A 187 5.81 2.99 -1.66
N ARG A 188 5.55 4.24 -2.09
CA ARG A 188 6.59 5.26 -2.27
C ARG A 188 7.40 5.49 -0.99
N ARG A 189 6.78 5.27 0.17
CA ARG A 189 7.34 5.69 1.47
C ARG A 189 7.93 4.55 2.27
N LEU A 190 7.41 3.33 2.14
CA LEU A 190 8.06 2.14 2.68
C LEU A 190 9.26 1.71 1.84
N PHE A 191 9.17 1.86 0.53
CA PHE A 191 10.15 1.29 -0.40
C PHE A 191 10.96 2.32 -1.18
N GLY A 192 10.62 3.62 -1.08
CA GLY A 192 11.36 4.69 -1.74
C GLY A 192 11.18 4.74 -3.26
N LEU A 193 10.17 4.06 -3.82
CA LEU A 193 10.04 3.85 -5.26
C LEU A 193 8.98 4.75 -5.88
N GLU A 194 9.36 5.52 -6.90
CA GLU A 194 8.42 6.22 -7.78
C GLU A 194 7.68 5.21 -8.66
N VAL A 195 6.59 4.66 -8.13
CA VAL A 195 5.72 3.79 -8.91
C VAL A 195 4.90 4.65 -9.89
N LYS A 196 4.90 4.26 -11.18
CA LYS A 196 4.18 4.97 -12.25
C LYS A 196 2.67 4.99 -11.98
N LEU A 197 2.15 6.20 -11.73
CA LEU A 197 0.76 6.55 -11.37
C LEU A 197 -0.35 5.87 -12.18
N LYS A 198 -0.14 5.53 -13.47
CA LYS A 198 -1.22 5.10 -14.37
C LYS A 198 -1.74 3.68 -14.12
N GLN A 199 -1.00 2.82 -13.41
CA GLN A 199 -1.35 1.40 -13.24
C GLN A 199 -2.10 1.06 -11.93
N TYR A 200 -2.31 2.01 -11.01
CA TYR A 200 -2.62 1.69 -9.60
C TYR A 200 -3.99 2.10 -9.05
N THR A 201 -4.96 2.39 -9.90
CA THR A 201 -6.37 2.61 -9.52
C THR A 201 -7.27 1.45 -9.94
N GLN A 202 -6.79 0.21 -9.76
CA GLN A 202 -7.42 -0.99 -10.30
C GLN A 202 -8.12 -1.87 -9.25
N GLY A 203 -7.81 -1.74 -7.96
CA GLY A 203 -8.27 -2.69 -6.93
C GLY A 203 -9.79 -2.88 -6.88
N ARG A 204 -10.55 -1.79 -6.71
CA ARG A 204 -12.01 -1.86 -6.68
C ARG A 204 -12.59 -2.40 -7.99
N LEU A 205 -12.05 -1.95 -9.14
CA LEU A 205 -12.50 -2.40 -10.46
C LEU A 205 -12.24 -3.89 -10.66
N PHE A 206 -11.07 -4.37 -10.25
CA PHE A 206 -10.71 -5.78 -10.26
C PHE A 206 -11.70 -6.57 -9.41
N VAL A 207 -11.84 -6.23 -8.12
CA VAL A 207 -12.70 -6.97 -7.20
C VAL A 207 -14.16 -6.95 -7.66
N SER A 208 -14.69 -5.78 -8.04
CA SER A 208 -16.07 -5.67 -8.53
C SER A 208 -16.29 -6.45 -9.83
N SER A 209 -15.30 -6.46 -10.73
CA SER A 209 -15.38 -7.20 -12.00
C SER A 209 -15.36 -8.70 -11.77
N VAL A 210 -14.49 -9.19 -10.88
CA VAL A 210 -14.45 -10.62 -10.52
C VAL A 210 -15.78 -11.04 -9.86
N ILE A 211 -16.24 -10.30 -8.86
CA ILE A 211 -17.50 -10.61 -8.16
C ILE A 211 -18.69 -10.60 -9.14
N SER A 212 -18.74 -9.64 -10.07
CA SER A 212 -19.81 -9.58 -11.09
C SER A 212 -19.80 -10.79 -12.02
N ARG A 213 -18.64 -11.44 -12.22
CA ARG A 213 -18.48 -12.60 -13.11
C ARG A 213 -18.76 -13.92 -12.41
N VAL A 214 -18.21 -14.13 -11.21
CA VAL A 214 -18.20 -15.44 -10.54
C VAL A 214 -18.94 -15.46 -9.21
N GLY A 215 -19.45 -14.32 -8.75
CA GLY A 215 -20.08 -14.15 -7.45
C GLY A 215 -19.09 -14.05 -6.29
N MET A 216 -19.59 -13.57 -5.14
CA MET A 216 -18.78 -13.37 -3.93
C MET A 216 -18.18 -14.68 -3.41
N SER A 217 -18.97 -15.77 -3.40
CA SER A 217 -18.50 -17.07 -2.89
C SER A 217 -17.30 -17.60 -3.66
N SER A 218 -17.28 -17.44 -4.99
CA SER A 218 -16.14 -17.83 -5.82
C SER A 218 -14.98 -16.86 -5.68
N PHE A 219 -15.25 -15.55 -5.59
CA PHE A 219 -14.22 -14.53 -5.33
C PHE A 219 -13.46 -14.81 -4.03
N ASN A 220 -14.14 -15.27 -2.98
CA ASN A 220 -13.53 -15.57 -1.68
C ASN A 220 -12.39 -16.60 -1.74
N ARG A 221 -12.23 -17.34 -2.84
CA ARG A 221 -11.03 -18.15 -3.10
C ARG A 221 -9.74 -17.32 -3.04
N VAL A 222 -9.78 -16.01 -3.30
CA VAL A 222 -8.60 -15.14 -3.16
C VAL A 222 -7.94 -15.23 -1.78
N PHE A 223 -8.72 -15.55 -0.74
CA PHE A 223 -8.25 -15.69 0.65
C PHE A 223 -7.87 -17.13 1.04
N SER A 224 -7.91 -18.11 0.13
CA SER A 224 -7.62 -19.51 0.49
C SER A 224 -6.11 -19.77 0.66
N SER A 225 -5.26 -19.04 -0.06
CA SER A 225 -3.80 -19.23 -0.03
C SER A 225 -3.04 -18.03 -0.61
N ALA A 226 -1.72 -17.97 -0.41
CA ALA A 226 -0.90 -16.97 -1.10
C ALA A 226 -0.97 -17.11 -2.64
N ASP A 227 -1.06 -18.34 -3.15
CA ASP A 227 -1.12 -18.63 -4.59
C ASP A 227 -2.41 -18.12 -5.25
N SER A 228 -3.49 -17.93 -4.48
CA SER A 228 -4.75 -17.38 -4.99
C SER A 228 -4.77 -15.86 -5.07
N LEU A 229 -3.75 -15.16 -4.56
CA LEU A 229 -3.62 -13.71 -4.71
C LEU A 229 -3.47 -13.33 -6.20
N PRO A 230 -3.98 -12.16 -6.62
CA PRO A 230 -3.75 -11.68 -7.97
C PRO A 230 -2.27 -11.33 -8.18
N GLN A 231 -1.79 -11.61 -9.38
CA GLN A 231 -0.57 -11.04 -9.90
C GLN A 231 -0.84 -9.61 -10.37
N LEU A 232 0.21 -8.79 -10.41
CA LEU A 232 0.08 -7.38 -10.77
C LEU A 232 -0.57 -7.19 -12.16
N SER A 233 -0.23 -8.05 -13.13
CA SER A 233 -0.82 -8.04 -14.48
C SER A 233 -2.30 -8.40 -14.51
N GLU A 234 -2.77 -9.23 -13.58
CA GLU A 234 -4.15 -9.69 -13.50
C GLU A 234 -5.09 -8.63 -12.93
N LEU A 235 -4.57 -7.61 -12.23
CA LEU A 235 -5.39 -6.50 -11.74
C LEU A 235 -6.10 -5.75 -12.87
N SER A 236 -5.46 -5.68 -14.04
CA SER A 236 -6.05 -5.13 -15.27
C SER A 236 -6.79 -6.14 -16.14
N ASP A 237 -6.64 -7.44 -15.86
CA ASP A 237 -7.38 -8.52 -16.51
C ASP A 237 -7.99 -9.48 -15.47
N PRO A 238 -9.17 -9.12 -14.93
CA PRO A 238 -9.90 -9.98 -13.99
C PRO A 238 -10.18 -11.39 -14.53
N SER A 239 -10.24 -11.57 -15.85
CA SER A 239 -10.53 -12.88 -16.46
C SER A 239 -9.34 -13.83 -16.34
N ALA A 240 -8.12 -13.31 -16.45
CA ALA A 240 -6.90 -14.08 -16.26
C ALA A 240 -6.83 -14.68 -14.85
N TRP A 241 -7.13 -13.87 -13.83
CA TRP A 241 -7.19 -14.35 -12.44
C TRP A 241 -8.24 -15.45 -12.24
N VAL A 242 -9.47 -15.22 -12.74
CA VAL A 242 -10.55 -16.20 -12.64
C VAL A 242 -10.15 -17.53 -13.26
N SER A 243 -9.56 -17.49 -14.46
CA SER A 243 -9.14 -18.70 -15.19
C SER A 243 -8.04 -19.47 -14.45
N ARG A 244 -7.14 -18.77 -13.76
CA ARG A 244 -6.05 -19.37 -12.98
C ARG A 244 -6.52 -20.00 -11.67
N VAL A 245 -7.43 -19.33 -10.97
CA VAL A 245 -7.85 -19.71 -9.61
C VAL A 245 -9.11 -20.59 -9.60
N SER A 246 -9.89 -20.60 -10.69
CA SER A 246 -11.10 -21.41 -10.86
C SER A 246 -11.15 -22.07 -12.25
N PRO A 247 -10.27 -23.05 -12.54
CA PRO A 247 -10.30 -23.80 -13.79
C PRO A 247 -11.53 -24.72 -13.92
#